data_AF-A0A6A6B0Z3-F1
#
_entry.id   AF-A0A6A6B0Z3-F1
#
_cell.length_a   1.000
_cell.length_b   1.000
_cell.length_c   1.000
_cell.angle_alpha   90.00
_cell.angle_beta   90.00
_cell.angle_gamma   90.00
#
_symmetry.space_group_name_H-M   'P 1'
#
loop_
_entity.id
_entity.type
_entity.pdbx_description
1 polymer ?
#
loop_
_entity_poly.entity_id
_entity_poly.type
_entity_poly.pdbx_seq_one_letter_code
_entity_poly.pdbx_strand_id
1 'polypeptide(L)'
;MAKQLTGYPSLKPAFILKASDPCLNVTDSNPVGTTAGGSNLTHWQTSTGTLTSAEGFEPKLEADIFFGADWMTIDANQPRARPDVKAVAKTKDGAVIALSYTGVFQITKELQEVLEGKPVEKTFPFGTESEHTFEAGDPRYSFLGHHKFVGNGRFVVQQNPTRITVETRISQVVPSTDED
;
A
#
# COMPACT_ATOMS: atom_id res chain seq x y z
N MET A 1 33.41 -15.09 24.94
CA MET A 1 32.57 -13.88 24.93
C MET A 1 31.14 -14.30 24.65
N ALA A 2 30.17 -13.86 25.45
CA ALA A 2 28.76 -14.12 25.16
C ALA A 2 28.38 -13.38 23.86
N LYS A 3 27.66 -14.04 22.96
CA LYS A 3 27.17 -13.46 21.70
C LYS A 3 26.20 -12.33 22.05
N GLN A 4 26.50 -11.11 21.61
CA GLN A 4 25.59 -9.97 21.78
C GLN A 4 24.35 -10.18 20.90
N LEU A 5 23.17 -10.12 21.50
CA LEU A 5 21.89 -10.17 20.78
C LEU A 5 21.70 -8.88 19.97
N THR A 6 21.21 -8.99 18.74
CA THR A 6 21.04 -7.83 17.86
C THR A 6 19.76 -7.04 18.18
N GLY A 7 18.74 -7.69 18.73
CA GLY A 7 17.47 -7.07 19.13
C GLY A 7 16.60 -6.55 17.97
N TYR A 8 16.96 -6.83 16.71
CA TYR A 8 16.20 -6.36 15.55
C TYR A 8 15.01 -7.28 15.25
N PRO A 9 13.82 -6.72 14.95
CA PRO A 9 12.70 -7.52 14.50
C PRO A 9 13.00 -8.17 13.14
N SER A 10 12.29 -9.26 12.85
CA SER A 10 12.30 -9.89 11.52
C SER A 10 10.98 -9.64 10.78
N LEU A 11 10.97 -9.92 9.48
CA LEU A 11 9.80 -9.75 8.62
C LEU A 11 9.32 -11.11 8.13
N LYS A 12 8.04 -11.41 8.37
CA LYS A 12 7.36 -12.60 7.84
C LYS A 12 6.39 -12.17 6.73
N PRO A 13 6.50 -12.69 5.49
CA PRO A 13 5.52 -12.41 4.44
C PRO A 13 4.10 -12.71 4.92
N ALA A 14 3.19 -11.75 4.74
CA ALA A 14 1.83 -11.83 5.27
C ALA A 14 0.75 -11.67 4.21
N PHE A 15 0.77 -10.56 3.47
CA PHE A 15 -0.28 -10.25 2.51
C PHE A 15 0.28 -9.70 1.20
N ILE A 16 -0.58 -9.72 0.19
CA ILE A 16 -0.39 -9.08 -1.11
C ILE A 16 -1.60 -8.17 -1.30
N LEU A 17 -1.36 -6.87 -1.33
CA LEU A 17 -2.36 -5.87 -1.69
C LEU A 17 -2.15 -5.49 -3.14
N LYS A 18 -3.21 -5.53 -3.94
CA LYS A 18 -3.26 -4.94 -5.27
C LYS A 18 -4.40 -3.94 -5.27
N ALA A 19 -4.09 -2.66 -5.10
CA ALA A 19 -5.08 -1.60 -5.20
C ALA A 19 -5.07 -1.05 -6.62
N SER A 20 -6.23 -1.06 -7.26
CA SER A 20 -6.44 -0.58 -8.61
C SER A 20 -7.66 0.33 -8.60
N ASP A 21 -7.76 1.24 -9.55
CA ASP A 21 -9.01 1.94 -9.78
C ASP A 21 -9.50 1.65 -11.22
N PRO A 22 -10.76 1.22 -11.42
CA PRO A 22 -11.35 1.10 -12.73
C PRO A 22 -11.38 2.45 -13.47
N CYS A 23 -11.44 3.54 -12.70
CA CYS A 23 -11.31 4.95 -13.05
C CYS A 23 -9.89 5.51 -12.81
N LEU A 24 -8.85 4.69 -12.57
CA LEU A 24 -7.45 5.16 -12.68
C LEU A 24 -7.07 5.32 -14.18
N ASN A 25 -7.92 6.02 -14.93
CA ASN A 25 -7.38 6.89 -15.96
C ASN A 25 -6.57 7.93 -15.17
N VAL A 26 -5.36 8.20 -15.63
CA VAL A 26 -4.49 9.18 -14.97
C VAL A 26 -5.16 10.57 -14.84
N THR A 27 -6.22 10.80 -15.60
CA THR A 27 -7.07 12.00 -15.59
C THR A 27 -8.04 12.13 -14.42
N ASP A 28 -8.32 11.07 -13.66
CA ASP A 28 -9.39 11.09 -12.63
C ASP A 28 -8.82 11.40 -11.23
N SER A 29 -7.60 11.96 -11.19
CA SER A 29 -7.06 12.58 -9.99
C SER A 29 -7.82 13.86 -9.64
N ASN A 30 -7.83 14.22 -8.36
CA ASN A 30 -8.42 15.46 -7.86
C ASN A 30 -7.29 16.30 -7.25
N PRO A 31 -6.61 17.17 -8.03
CA PRO A 31 -5.61 18.07 -7.50
C PRO A 31 -6.23 19.01 -6.48
N VAL A 32 -5.73 19.01 -5.25
CA VAL A 32 -6.18 19.94 -4.19
C VAL A 32 -5.33 21.22 -4.22
N GLY A 33 -4.05 21.08 -4.54
CA GLY A 33 -3.10 22.18 -4.65
C GLY A 33 -2.02 22.14 -3.58
N THR A 34 -1.29 23.25 -3.45
CA THR A 34 -0.19 23.38 -2.50
C THR A 34 -0.73 23.61 -1.08
N THR A 35 -0.33 22.74 -0.15
CA THR A 35 -0.65 22.87 1.27
C THR A 35 0.13 24.03 1.91
N ALA A 36 -0.29 24.46 3.10
CA ALA A 36 0.44 25.48 3.87
C ALA A 36 1.91 25.07 4.18
N GLY A 37 2.20 23.76 4.22
CA GLY A 37 3.56 23.22 4.38
C GLY A 37 4.39 23.17 3.09
N GLY A 38 3.82 23.59 1.95
CA GLY A 38 4.49 23.64 0.65
C GLY A 38 4.37 22.36 -0.18
N SER A 39 3.93 21.24 0.39
CA SER A 39 3.70 20.00 -0.36
C SER A 39 2.47 20.11 -1.25
N ASN A 40 2.49 19.49 -2.42
CA ASN A 40 1.33 19.41 -3.31
C ASN A 40 0.47 18.20 -2.94
N LEU A 41 -0.83 18.42 -2.71
CA LEU A 41 -1.78 17.37 -2.38
C LEU A 41 -2.63 17.01 -3.60
N THR A 42 -2.72 15.71 -3.88
CA THR A 42 -3.62 15.15 -4.88
C THR A 42 -4.41 14.01 -4.27
N HIS A 43 -5.73 14.06 -4.43
CA HIS A 43 -6.61 12.96 -4.02
C HIS A 43 -6.82 11.98 -5.18
N TRP A 44 -6.59 10.70 -4.92
CA TRP A 44 -6.81 9.61 -5.86
C TRP A 44 -7.87 8.66 -5.32
N GLN A 45 -8.73 8.15 -6.21
CA GLN A 45 -9.65 7.07 -5.86
C GLN A 45 -8.93 5.72 -6.01
N THR A 46 -9.23 4.78 -5.10
CA THR A 46 -8.75 3.39 -5.13
C THR A 46 -9.92 2.45 -4.86
N SER A 47 -10.82 2.34 -5.83
CA SER A 47 -12.13 1.70 -5.63
C SER A 47 -12.17 0.18 -5.91
N THR A 48 -11.08 -0.43 -6.39
CA THR A 48 -11.02 -1.89 -6.66
C THR A 48 -9.69 -2.50 -6.25
N GLY A 49 -9.62 -3.82 -6.23
CA GLY A 49 -8.38 -4.51 -5.90
C GLY A 49 -8.59 -5.77 -5.09
N THR A 50 -7.49 -6.36 -4.65
CA THR A 50 -7.50 -7.56 -3.82
C THR A 50 -6.54 -7.44 -2.66
N LEU A 51 -6.91 -8.05 -1.54
CA LEU A 51 -6.05 -8.28 -0.39
C LEU A 51 -6.04 -9.79 -0.12
N THR A 52 -4.89 -10.43 -0.33
CA THR A 52 -4.75 -11.89 -0.22
C THR A 52 -3.56 -12.27 0.64
N SER A 53 -3.64 -13.36 1.40
CA SER A 53 -2.48 -13.91 2.12
C SER A 53 -1.34 -14.29 1.18
N ALA A 54 -0.11 -14.05 1.64
CA ALA A 54 1.08 -14.61 1.02
C ALA A 54 1.13 -16.13 1.20
N GLU A 55 1.92 -16.80 0.38
CA GLU A 55 2.19 -18.24 0.54
C GLU A 55 2.76 -18.52 1.93
N GLY A 56 2.24 -19.56 2.59
CA GLY A 56 2.66 -19.95 3.95
C GLY A 56 2.17 -19.06 5.09
N PHE A 57 1.44 -17.97 4.82
CA PHE A 57 0.85 -17.16 5.89
C PHE A 57 -0.49 -17.74 6.36
N GLU A 58 -0.70 -17.75 7.67
CA GLU A 58 -1.95 -18.14 8.33
C GLU A 58 -2.24 -17.13 9.46
N PRO A 59 -3.53 -16.81 9.72
CA PRO A 59 -4.73 -17.29 9.02
C PRO A 59 -4.87 -16.76 7.58
N LYS A 60 -5.48 -17.57 6.70
CA LYS A 60 -5.82 -17.14 5.33
C LYS A 60 -6.81 -15.98 5.31
N LEU A 61 -6.52 -15.02 4.44
CA LEU A 61 -7.35 -13.88 4.11
C LEU A 61 -7.46 -13.78 2.58
N GLU A 62 -8.68 -13.62 2.09
CA GLU A 62 -8.98 -13.27 0.71
C GLU A 62 -10.14 -12.28 0.73
N ALA A 63 -9.89 -11.06 0.25
CA ALA A 63 -10.87 -9.98 0.22
C ALA A 63 -10.71 -9.12 -1.03
N ASP A 64 -11.82 -8.54 -1.47
CA ASP A 64 -11.87 -7.59 -2.58
C ASP A 64 -12.00 -6.17 -2.03
N ILE A 65 -11.19 -5.24 -2.53
CA ILE A 65 -11.34 -3.81 -2.25
C ILE A 65 -12.55 -3.31 -3.01
N PHE A 66 -13.45 -2.58 -2.35
CA PHE A 66 -14.64 -2.01 -2.97
C PHE A 66 -14.82 -0.50 -2.70
N PHE A 67 -13.98 0.09 -1.86
CA PHE A 67 -13.95 1.52 -1.61
C PHE A 67 -12.56 1.92 -1.11
N GLY A 68 -12.03 3.05 -1.56
CA GLY A 68 -10.78 3.57 -1.06
C GLY A 68 -10.35 4.87 -1.71
N ALA A 69 -9.41 5.56 -1.07
CA ALA A 69 -8.81 6.79 -1.56
C ALA A 69 -7.40 6.99 -0.99
N ASP A 70 -6.60 7.77 -1.71
CA ASP A 70 -5.24 8.19 -1.34
C ASP A 70 -5.16 9.72 -1.31
N TRP A 71 -4.75 10.28 -0.18
CA TRP A 71 -4.43 11.70 -0.03
C TRP A 71 -2.92 11.93 -0.19
N MET A 72 -2.41 11.56 -1.36
CA MET A 72 -0.98 11.58 -1.64
C MET A 72 -0.43 13.01 -1.66
N THR A 73 0.63 13.23 -0.90
CA THR A 73 1.40 14.49 -0.95
C THR A 73 2.73 14.30 -1.66
N ILE A 74 3.18 15.33 -2.37
CA ILE A 74 4.51 15.40 -2.98
C ILE A 74 5.27 16.53 -2.28
N ASP A 75 6.42 16.22 -1.69
CA ASP A 75 7.24 17.16 -0.93
C ASP A 75 7.71 18.34 -1.81
N ALA A 76 7.69 19.57 -1.28
CA ALA A 76 7.96 20.80 -2.05
C ALA A 76 9.36 20.85 -2.71
N ASN A 77 10.35 20.27 -2.03
CA ASN A 77 11.78 20.45 -2.33
C ASN A 77 12.49 19.15 -2.73
N GLN A 78 11.78 18.03 -2.72
CA GLN A 78 12.33 16.71 -3.05
C GLN A 78 11.27 15.93 -3.81
N PRO A 79 11.62 15.10 -4.79
CA PRO A 79 10.63 14.30 -5.50
C PRO A 79 10.24 13.09 -4.64
N ARG A 80 9.84 13.29 -3.38
CA ARG A 80 9.31 12.22 -2.52
C ARG A 80 7.79 12.36 -2.44
N ALA A 81 7.11 11.26 -2.73
CA ALA A 81 5.69 11.12 -2.52
C ALA A 81 5.42 10.45 -1.17
N ARG A 82 4.32 10.84 -0.55
CA ARG A 82 3.81 10.29 0.71
C ARG A 82 2.35 9.90 0.52
N PRO A 83 2.06 8.64 0.15
CA PRO A 83 0.69 8.14 0.12
C PRO A 83 0.11 8.11 1.53
N ASP A 84 -1.18 8.40 1.63
CA ASP A 84 -2.02 8.27 2.81
C ASP A 84 -3.35 7.65 2.37
N VAL A 85 -3.38 6.31 2.41
CA VAL A 85 -4.46 5.52 1.85
C VAL A 85 -5.40 5.04 2.95
N LYS A 86 -6.69 5.13 2.68
CA LYS A 86 -7.76 4.47 3.43
C LYS A 86 -8.64 3.71 2.48
N ALA A 87 -8.87 2.43 2.77
CA ALA A 87 -9.70 1.56 1.94
C ALA A 87 -10.48 0.57 2.80
N VAL A 88 -11.48 -0.04 2.16
CA VAL A 88 -12.33 -1.06 2.75
C VAL A 88 -12.35 -2.27 1.83
N ALA A 89 -12.07 -3.43 2.44
CA ALA A 89 -12.09 -4.73 1.78
C ALA A 89 -13.25 -5.58 2.32
N LYS A 90 -13.82 -6.43 1.46
CA LYS A 90 -14.85 -7.39 1.84
C LYS A 90 -14.38 -8.80 1.52
N THR A 91 -14.45 -9.68 2.50
CA THR A 91 -14.13 -11.11 2.32
C THR A 91 -15.30 -11.86 1.68
N LYS A 92 -15.03 -13.01 1.08
CA LYS A 92 -16.08 -13.87 0.49
C LYS A 92 -17.11 -14.37 1.52
N ASP A 93 -16.69 -14.50 2.77
CA ASP A 93 -17.54 -14.91 3.90
C ASP A 93 -18.21 -13.73 4.63
N GLY A 94 -18.19 -12.54 4.02
CA GLY A 94 -19.00 -11.39 4.38
C GLY A 94 -18.41 -10.45 5.44
N ALA A 95 -17.21 -10.72 5.96
CA ALA A 95 -16.53 -9.80 6.87
C ALA A 95 -16.04 -8.56 6.12
N VAL A 96 -15.98 -7.45 6.86
CA VAL A 96 -15.48 -6.16 6.37
C VAL A 96 -14.20 -5.82 7.11
N ILE A 97 -13.18 -5.43 6.35
CA ILE A 97 -11.86 -5.07 6.85
C ILE A 97 -11.59 -3.64 6.42
N ALA A 98 -11.42 -2.74 7.38
CA ALA A 98 -10.85 -1.43 7.12
C ALA A 98 -9.33 -1.58 7.07
N LEU A 99 -8.72 -0.97 6.06
CA LEU A 99 -7.26 -0.92 5.94
C LEU A 99 -6.82 0.51 5.66
N SER A 100 -5.68 0.87 6.22
CA SER A 100 -4.99 2.11 5.87
C SER A 100 -3.51 1.87 5.76
N TYR A 101 -2.86 2.68 4.94
CA TYR A 101 -1.41 2.70 4.93
C TYR A 101 -0.88 4.09 4.62
N THR A 102 0.24 4.41 5.26
CA THR A 102 1.07 5.54 4.90
C THR A 102 2.36 5.03 4.30
N GLY A 103 3.01 5.82 3.46
CA GLY A 103 4.29 5.41 2.90
C GLY A 103 5.18 6.55 2.48
N VAL A 104 6.32 6.17 1.89
CA VAL A 104 7.25 7.08 1.25
C VAL A 104 7.90 6.39 0.05
N PHE A 105 7.98 7.12 -1.06
CA PHE A 105 8.77 6.66 -2.21
C PHE A 105 9.34 7.83 -2.99
N GLN A 106 10.44 7.54 -3.69
CA GLN A 106 11.05 8.48 -4.62
C GLN A 106 10.28 8.47 -5.95
N ILE A 107 9.80 9.63 -6.36
CA ILE A 107 9.26 9.88 -7.69
C ILE A 107 10.43 9.97 -8.65
N THR A 108 10.50 9.03 -9.59
CA THR A 108 11.40 9.14 -10.74
C THR A 108 10.72 9.96 -11.84
N LYS A 109 11.51 10.45 -12.80
CA LYS A 109 10.97 11.18 -13.94
C LYS A 109 9.92 10.35 -14.70
N GLU A 110 10.19 9.06 -14.89
CA GLU A 110 9.30 8.14 -15.60
C GLU A 110 8.00 7.89 -14.82
N LEU A 111 8.07 7.79 -13.49
CA LEU A 111 6.86 7.65 -12.67
C LEU A 111 6.04 8.94 -12.70
N GLN A 112 6.68 10.11 -12.68
CA GLN A 112 6.00 11.39 -12.86
C GLN A 112 5.28 11.46 -14.21
N GLU A 113 5.92 11.03 -15.30
CA GLU A 113 5.28 10.97 -16.61
C GLU A 113 4.04 10.07 -16.62
N VAL A 114 4.11 8.93 -15.94
CA VAL A 114 2.95 8.04 -15.74
C VAL A 114 1.84 8.72 -14.96
N LEU A 115 2.15 9.44 -13.88
CA LEU A 115 1.17 10.18 -13.07
C LEU A 115 0.59 11.42 -13.79
N GLU A 116 1.24 11.88 -14.86
CA GLU A 116 0.76 12.94 -15.77
C GLU A 116 -0.06 12.39 -16.96
N GLY A 117 -0.16 11.07 -17.10
CA GLY A 117 -0.97 10.41 -18.13
C GLY A 117 -0.23 10.13 -19.42
N LYS A 118 1.10 10.24 -19.41
CA LYS A 118 1.91 9.89 -20.56
C LYS A 118 1.98 8.36 -20.71
N PRO A 119 1.97 7.84 -21.95
CA PRO A 119 2.06 6.42 -22.19
C PRO A 119 3.46 5.91 -21.82
N VAL A 120 3.53 5.07 -20.79
CA VAL A 120 4.74 4.34 -20.41
C VAL A 120 4.40 2.86 -20.31
N GLU A 121 5.14 2.02 -21.01
CA GLU A 121 4.98 0.56 -20.99
C GLU A 121 5.97 -0.09 -20.02
N LYS A 122 5.80 0.19 -18.72
CA LYS A 122 6.73 -0.35 -17.71
C LYS A 122 6.06 -0.61 -16.38
N THR A 123 6.24 -1.83 -15.87
CA THR A 123 6.11 -2.10 -14.43
C THR A 123 7.35 -1.56 -13.73
N PHE A 124 7.14 -0.70 -12.75
CA PHE A 124 8.22 -0.18 -11.93
C PHE A 124 8.70 -1.27 -10.96
N PRO A 125 9.99 -1.31 -10.62
CA PRO A 125 10.49 -2.22 -9.61
C PRO A 125 9.87 -1.90 -8.24
N PHE A 126 10.00 -2.86 -7.32
CA PHE A 126 9.73 -2.63 -5.91
C PHE A 126 10.64 -1.54 -5.35
N GLY A 127 10.13 -0.75 -4.40
CA GLY A 127 10.87 0.37 -3.81
C GLY A 127 10.03 1.39 -3.05
N THR A 128 8.73 1.14 -2.82
CA THR A 128 7.92 1.98 -1.95
C THR A 128 7.87 1.41 -0.55
N GLU A 129 8.19 2.20 0.46
CA GLU A 129 8.12 1.80 1.87
C GLU A 129 6.75 2.20 2.42
N SER A 130 6.05 1.28 3.09
CA SER A 130 4.74 1.58 3.69
C SER A 130 4.54 0.92 5.05
N GLU A 131 3.75 1.56 5.91
CA GLU A 131 3.21 0.98 7.15
C GLU A 131 1.71 0.73 6.95
N HIS A 132 1.25 -0.49 7.22
CA HIS A 132 -0.14 -0.89 7.06
C HIS A 132 -0.80 -1.15 8.40
N THR A 133 -2.04 -0.71 8.52
CA THR A 133 -2.93 -1.02 9.65
C THR A 133 -4.22 -1.63 9.14
N PHE A 134 -4.75 -2.57 9.90
CA PHE A 134 -5.97 -3.30 9.57
C PHE A 134 -6.89 -3.32 10.79
N GLU A 135 -8.17 -3.12 10.56
CA GLU A 135 -9.22 -3.23 11.57
C GLU A 135 -10.35 -4.09 11.04
N ALA A 136 -10.81 -5.02 11.87
CA ALA A 136 -11.95 -5.88 11.56
C ALA A 136 -12.83 -6.02 12.79
N GLY A 137 -14.14 -5.84 12.61
CA GLY A 137 -15.12 -6.09 13.67
C GLY A 137 -15.43 -7.58 13.86
N ASP A 138 -15.15 -8.42 12.85
CA ASP A 138 -15.41 -9.85 12.90
C ASP A 138 -14.30 -10.60 13.67
N PRO A 139 -14.62 -11.38 14.72
CA PRO A 139 -13.63 -12.09 15.53
C PRO A 139 -12.70 -13.00 14.73
N ARG A 140 -13.14 -13.55 13.58
CA ARG A 140 -12.31 -14.39 12.69
C ARG A 140 -11.06 -13.66 12.20
N TYR A 141 -11.13 -12.34 12.11
CA TYR A 141 -10.07 -11.47 11.60
C TYR A 141 -9.46 -10.58 12.68
N SER A 142 -9.72 -10.84 13.97
CA SER A 142 -9.17 -10.07 15.09
C SER A 142 -7.64 -10.03 15.12
N PHE A 143 -6.97 -11.06 14.60
CA PHE A 143 -5.51 -11.13 14.50
C PHE A 143 -4.89 -9.98 13.70
N LEU A 144 -5.64 -9.38 12.77
CA LEU A 144 -5.21 -8.23 11.99
C LEU A 144 -4.88 -7.02 12.87
N GLY A 145 -5.62 -6.82 13.97
CA GLY A 145 -5.42 -5.71 14.90
C GLY A 145 -4.30 -5.94 15.92
N HIS A 146 -3.75 -7.16 16.00
CA HIS A 146 -2.75 -7.54 17.01
C HIS A 146 -1.30 -7.45 16.51
N HIS A 147 -1.11 -7.09 15.24
CA HIS A 147 0.19 -7.12 14.59
C HIS A 147 0.50 -5.82 13.86
N LYS A 148 1.80 -5.56 13.65
CA LYS A 148 2.30 -4.47 12.83
C LYS A 148 2.74 -5.00 11.49
N PHE A 149 2.49 -4.22 10.45
CA PHE A 149 2.72 -4.63 9.07
C PHE A 149 3.47 -3.54 8.32
N VAL A 150 4.48 -3.94 7.55
CA VAL A 150 5.24 -3.06 6.66
C VAL A 150 5.21 -3.60 5.26
N GLY A 151 5.17 -2.71 4.28
CA GLY A 151 5.03 -3.03 2.87
C GLY A 151 6.24 -2.62 2.05
N ASN A 152 6.51 -3.41 1.02
CA ASN A 152 7.32 -3.02 -0.12
C ASN A 152 6.46 -3.06 -1.38
N GLY A 153 6.22 -1.90 -1.98
CA GLY A 153 5.31 -1.77 -3.12
C GLY A 153 5.98 -1.35 -4.43
N ARG A 154 5.18 -1.47 -5.49
CA ARG A 154 5.52 -1.12 -6.88
C ARG A 154 4.30 -0.66 -7.66
N PHE A 155 4.54 0.03 -8.77
CA PHE A 155 3.52 0.42 -9.74
C PHE A 155 3.52 -0.55 -10.93
N VAL A 156 2.38 -1.21 -11.15
CA VAL A 156 2.12 -2.04 -12.33
C VAL A 156 1.26 -1.24 -13.29
N VAL A 157 1.82 -0.89 -14.45
CA VAL A 157 1.13 -0.14 -15.51
C VAL A 157 0.67 -1.12 -16.59
N GLN A 158 -0.63 -1.12 -16.87
CA GLN A 158 -1.25 -1.83 -17.98
C GLN A 158 -1.69 -0.82 -19.02
N GLN A 159 -1.63 -1.17 -20.31
CA GLN A 159 -2.08 -0.32 -21.41
C GLN A 159 -3.36 -0.86 -22.06
N ASN A 160 -4.07 0.02 -22.76
CA ASN A 160 -5.27 -0.27 -23.55
C ASN A 160 -6.44 -0.89 -22.74
N PRO A 161 -7.08 -0.14 -21.81
CA PRO A 161 -6.82 1.23 -21.38
C PRO A 161 -5.66 1.34 -20.37
N THR A 162 -5.08 2.54 -20.23
CA THR A 162 -4.06 2.77 -19.20
C THR A 162 -4.65 2.54 -17.82
N ARG A 163 -4.07 1.60 -17.05
CA ARG A 163 -4.44 1.33 -15.66
C ARG A 163 -3.19 1.26 -14.81
N ILE A 164 -3.24 1.91 -13.64
CA ILE A 164 -2.20 1.80 -12.63
C ILE A 164 -2.73 0.90 -11.51
N THR A 165 -1.95 -0.11 -11.16
CA THR A 165 -2.17 -0.93 -9.96
C THR A 165 -0.98 -0.74 -9.02
N VAL A 166 -1.27 -0.35 -7.78
CA VAL A 166 -0.28 -0.34 -6.71
C VAL A 166 -0.26 -1.74 -6.10
N GLU A 167 0.82 -2.47 -6.34
CA GLU A 167 1.03 -3.80 -5.77
C GLU A 167 1.99 -3.70 -4.60
N THR A 168 1.55 -4.13 -3.42
CA THR A 168 2.36 -4.13 -2.19
C THR A 168 2.53 -5.53 -1.63
N ARG A 169 3.79 -5.91 -1.36
CA ARG A 169 4.14 -7.10 -0.59
C ARG A 169 4.21 -6.70 0.87
N ILE A 170 3.26 -7.18 1.67
CA ILE A 170 3.10 -6.80 3.07
C ILE A 170 3.67 -7.90 3.94
N SER A 171 4.53 -7.52 4.87
CA SER A 171 5.13 -8.42 5.86
C SER A 171 4.63 -8.05 7.26
N GLN A 172 4.35 -9.06 8.06
CA GLN A 172 4.19 -8.93 9.50
C GLN A 172 5.56 -8.68 10.14
N VAL A 173 5.62 -7.69 11.03
CA VAL A 173 6.76 -7.47 11.90
C VAL A 173 6.73 -8.50 13.02
N VAL A 174 7.80 -9.28 13.15
CA VAL A 174 7.99 -10.26 14.22
C VAL A 174 9.01 -9.68 15.21
N PRO A 175 8.61 -9.40 16.46
CA PRO A 175 9.53 -8.85 17.46
C PRO A 175 10.66 -9.84 17.74
N SER A 176 11.86 -9.33 18.01
CA SER A 176 12.92 -10.13 18.61
C SER A 176 12.57 -10.38 20.07
N THR A 177 12.59 -11.65 20.47
CA THR A 177 12.46 -12.06 21.88
C THR A 177 13.81 -12.56 22.36
N ASP A 178 14.13 -12.35 23.64
CA ASP A 178 15.45 -12.57 24.25
C ASP A 178 15.95 -14.04 24.25
N GLU A 179 15.33 -14.93 23.48
CA GLU A 179 15.68 -16.35 23.34
C GLU A 179 16.37 -16.71 21.98
N ASP A 180 16.59 -15.74 21.07
CA ASP A 180 17.19 -15.95 19.72
C ASP A 180 18.74 -15.85 19.65
#